data_AF-A0A3B4YDC7-F1
#
_entry.id   AF-A0A3B4YDC7-F1
#
_cell.length_a   1.000
_cell.length_b   1.000
_cell.length_c   1.000
_cell.angle_alpha   90.00
_cell.angle_beta   90.00
_cell.angle_gamma   90.00
#
_symmetry.space_group_name_H-M   'P 1'
#
loop_
_entity.id
_entity.type
_entity.pdbx_description
1 polymer ?
#
loop_
_entity_poly.entity_id
_entity_poly.type
_entity_poly.pdbx_seq_one_letter_code
_entity_poly.pdbx_strand_id
1 'polypeptide(L)'
;MSDRKRKATSAPAGKKPTAKQQKLVPLKEEKKKEEKKERAGGWLQEKLKQRRTEKKEMKFNKKRLRFVSDTEKIKQGSEGVLYWMSRDHRVQDNWALIRAQQLAVKENLPLHVCVCLVVPKSELSTLRHYSFMLKGLKEVAKVLTL
;
A
#
# COMPACT_ATOMS: atom_id res chain seq x y z
N MET A 1 47.70 -16.14 47.74
CA MET A 1 46.36 -15.53 47.87
C MET A 1 45.35 -16.51 47.26
N SER A 2 45.23 -17.74 47.78
CA SER A 2 44.44 -18.20 48.94
C SER A 2 43.00 -18.58 48.56
N ASP A 3 42.82 -19.68 47.82
CA ASP A 3 41.51 -20.32 47.69
C ASP A 3 41.40 -21.50 48.66
N ARG A 4 40.59 -21.26 49.69
CA ARG A 4 40.34 -22.13 50.83
C ARG A 4 39.34 -23.22 50.42
N LYS A 5 39.70 -24.47 50.69
CA LYS A 5 38.90 -25.68 50.47
C LYS A 5 37.88 -25.90 51.61
N ARG A 6 36.84 -26.71 51.33
CA ARG A 6 35.86 -27.42 52.22
C ARG A 6 34.48 -26.71 52.32
N LYS A 7 33.31 -27.36 52.41
CA LYS A 7 32.92 -28.75 52.76
C LYS A 7 31.45 -28.97 52.30
N ALA A 8 31.07 -30.22 52.03
CA ALA A 8 29.69 -30.63 51.74
C ALA A 8 28.82 -30.75 53.01
N THR A 9 27.50 -30.65 52.85
CA THR A 9 26.47 -31.12 53.79
C THR A 9 25.41 -31.93 53.05
N SER A 10 24.94 -32.98 53.72
CA SER A 10 24.21 -34.15 53.23
C SER A 10 22.73 -34.16 53.65
N ALA A 11 21.83 -34.54 52.70
CA ALA A 11 20.61 -35.37 52.77
C ALA A 11 19.44 -35.04 53.78
N PRO A 12 18.16 -35.40 53.50
CA PRO A 12 17.72 -36.80 53.36
C PRO A 12 16.71 -37.16 52.25
N ALA A 13 16.84 -38.42 51.82
CA ALA A 13 15.87 -39.41 51.34
C ALA A 13 14.43 -39.03 50.90
N GLY A 14 14.03 -39.55 49.71
CA GLY A 14 12.65 -39.99 49.47
C GLY A 14 12.19 -40.13 48.01
N LYS A 15 12.15 -41.39 47.51
CA LYS A 15 11.36 -41.94 46.37
C LYS A 15 11.90 -41.80 44.93
N LYS A 16 12.32 -42.95 44.36
CA LYS A 16 12.31 -43.30 42.91
C LYS A 16 10.94 -43.95 42.56
N PRO A 17 10.64 -44.33 41.29
CA PRO A 17 10.76 -43.60 40.01
C PRO A 17 9.43 -43.68 39.22
N THR A 18 9.18 -42.81 38.23
CA THR A 18 8.17 -43.10 37.20
C THR A 18 8.60 -42.58 35.83
N ALA A 19 8.44 -43.46 34.85
CA ALA A 19 8.88 -43.36 33.48
C ALA A 19 8.47 -42.06 32.78
N LYS A 20 9.43 -41.35 32.18
CA LYS A 20 9.17 -40.32 31.17
C LYS A 20 9.46 -40.90 29.79
N GLN A 21 8.37 -41.24 29.11
CA GLN A 21 8.32 -41.53 27.69
C GLN A 21 8.86 -40.35 26.88
N GLN A 22 9.69 -40.67 25.89
CA GLN A 22 10.09 -39.76 24.83
C GLN A 22 8.84 -39.34 24.04
N LYS A 23 8.62 -38.03 23.87
CA LYS A 23 7.55 -37.52 23.01
C LYS A 23 8.16 -36.92 21.74
N LEU A 24 7.83 -37.56 20.63
CA LEU A 24 8.13 -37.18 19.26
C LEU A 24 7.78 -35.71 18.99
N VAL A 25 8.71 -34.99 18.38
CA VAL A 25 8.49 -33.67 17.77
C VAL A 25 8.52 -33.86 16.26
N PRO A 26 7.37 -33.71 15.55
CA PRO A 26 7.47 -33.21 14.17
C PRO A 26 6.48 -32.10 13.76
N LEU A 27 5.44 -31.75 14.55
CA LEU A 27 4.36 -30.88 14.05
C LEU A 27 4.66 -29.36 13.98
N LYS A 28 5.71 -28.87 14.64
CA LYS A 28 6.01 -27.43 14.70
C LYS A 28 6.98 -26.94 13.62
N GLU A 29 7.76 -27.82 13.03
CA GLU A 29 8.76 -27.44 12.04
C GLU A 29 8.19 -27.39 10.61
N GLU A 30 7.20 -28.23 10.31
CA GLU A 30 6.52 -28.23 9.00
C GLU A 30 5.66 -26.98 8.81
N LYS A 31 4.89 -26.56 9.82
CA LYS A 31 4.15 -25.28 9.78
C LYS A 31 5.06 -24.07 9.59
N LYS A 32 6.25 -24.08 10.19
CA LYS A 32 7.23 -22.99 10.04
C LYS A 32 7.89 -22.99 8.66
N LYS A 33 8.00 -24.15 8.00
CA LYS A 33 8.51 -24.29 6.62
C LYS A 33 7.45 -23.94 5.58
N GLU A 34 6.17 -24.29 5.79
CA GLU A 34 5.05 -23.87 4.95
C GLU A 34 4.82 -22.36 5.03
N GLU A 35 4.79 -21.77 6.23
CA GLU A 35 4.72 -20.30 6.40
C GLU A 35 5.94 -19.57 5.82
N LYS A 36 7.12 -20.22 5.78
CA LYS A 36 8.31 -19.65 5.11
C LYS A 36 8.28 -19.83 3.59
N LYS A 37 7.65 -20.89 3.07
CA LYS A 37 7.49 -21.15 1.62
C LYS A 37 6.38 -20.28 1.02
N GLU A 38 5.29 -20.05 1.73
CA GLU A 38 4.25 -19.08 1.33
C GLU A 38 4.76 -17.63 1.35
N ARG A 39 5.83 -17.34 2.10
CA ARG A 39 6.54 -16.05 2.04
C ARG A 39 7.48 -15.91 0.84
N ALA A 40 7.48 -16.86 -0.09
CA ALA A 40 8.06 -16.65 -1.42
C ALA A 40 7.32 -15.48 -2.11
N GLY A 41 8.06 -14.68 -2.88
CA GLY A 41 7.56 -13.39 -3.42
C GLY A 41 6.20 -13.53 -4.10
N GLY A 42 5.24 -12.71 -3.68
CA GLY A 42 3.87 -12.70 -4.22
C GLY A 42 2.76 -12.67 -3.17
N TRP A 43 3.01 -13.20 -1.96
CA TRP A 43 2.00 -13.28 -0.89
C TRP A 43 1.36 -11.93 -0.55
N LEU A 44 2.14 -10.84 -0.60
CA LEU A 44 1.64 -9.49 -0.36
C LEU A 44 0.71 -9.03 -1.48
N GLN A 45 1.03 -9.31 -2.74
CA GLN A 45 0.21 -8.93 -3.88
C GLN A 45 -1.13 -9.65 -3.87
N GLU A 46 -1.13 -10.94 -3.54
CA GLU A 46 -2.34 -11.76 -3.46
C GLU A 46 -3.24 -11.31 -2.30
N LYS A 47 -2.64 -11.06 -1.13
CA LYS A 47 -3.35 -10.52 0.03
C LYS A 47 -3.91 -9.11 -0.24
N LEU A 48 -3.20 -8.30 -1.03
CA LEU A 48 -3.68 -6.99 -1.47
C LEU A 48 -4.81 -7.11 -2.50
N LYS A 49 -4.74 -8.05 -3.46
CA LYS A 49 -5.82 -8.34 -4.40
C LYS A 49 -7.09 -8.75 -3.66
N GLN A 50 -6.97 -9.69 -2.72
CA GLN A 50 -8.07 -10.16 -1.89
C GLN A 50 -8.68 -9.02 -1.06
N ARG A 51 -7.85 -8.18 -0.43
CA ARG A 51 -8.33 -6.97 0.27
C ARG A 51 -9.00 -5.94 -0.64
N ARG A 52 -8.53 -5.77 -1.88
CA ARG A 52 -9.14 -4.86 -2.87
C ARG A 52 -10.51 -5.37 -3.33
N THR A 53 -10.67 -6.68 -3.48
CA THR A 53 -11.97 -7.30 -3.80
C THR A 53 -12.94 -7.23 -2.62
N GLU A 54 -12.45 -7.43 -1.39
CA GLU A 54 -13.27 -7.39 -0.17
C GLU A 54 -13.66 -5.95 0.22
N LYS A 55 -12.74 -4.99 0.15
CA LYS A 55 -13.02 -3.56 0.39
C LYS A 55 -13.44 -2.85 -0.89
N LYS A 56 -14.53 -3.35 -1.49
CA LYS A 56 -15.10 -2.78 -2.73
C LYS A 56 -15.51 -1.31 -2.56
N GLU A 57 -15.81 -0.87 -1.33
CA GLU A 57 -16.12 0.52 -1.01
C GLU A 57 -15.04 1.17 -0.13
N MET A 58 -14.05 1.79 -0.76
CA MET A 58 -13.20 2.76 -0.05
C MET A 58 -13.99 4.03 0.24
N LYS A 59 -14.28 4.28 1.53
CA LYS A 59 -14.91 5.52 1.99
C LYS A 59 -13.99 6.73 1.71
N PHE A 60 -14.38 7.58 0.77
CA PHE A 60 -13.67 8.82 0.46
C PHE A 60 -13.89 9.86 1.56
N ASN A 61 -12.81 10.51 2.01
CA ASN A 61 -12.91 11.58 3.00
C ASN A 61 -13.41 12.88 2.35
N LYS A 62 -14.68 13.23 2.59
CA LYS A 62 -15.34 14.43 2.05
C LYS A 62 -14.63 15.74 2.41
N LYS A 63 -13.84 15.79 3.50
CA LYS A 63 -13.05 16.99 3.86
C LYS A 63 -11.96 17.34 2.85
N ARG A 64 -11.58 16.41 1.97
CA ARG A 64 -10.62 16.63 0.88
C ARG A 64 -11.24 17.27 -0.36
N LEU A 65 -12.57 17.33 -0.42
CA LEU A 65 -13.32 17.86 -1.56
C LEU A 65 -13.80 19.28 -1.24
N ARG A 66 -13.62 20.18 -2.20
CA ARG A 66 -14.22 21.51 -2.20
C ARG A 66 -14.83 21.75 -3.57
N PHE A 67 -16.09 22.13 -3.63
CA PHE A 67 -16.72 22.59 -4.86
C PHE A 67 -16.28 24.02 -5.14
N VAL A 68 -15.89 24.29 -6.39
CA VAL A 68 -15.50 25.63 -6.85
C VAL A 68 -16.68 26.32 -7.54
N SER A 69 -17.63 25.56 -8.05
CA SER A 69 -18.87 26.00 -8.70
C SER A 69 -20.09 25.49 -7.92
N ASP A 70 -21.25 26.12 -8.11
CA ASP A 70 -22.52 25.74 -7.46
C ASP A 70 -23.07 24.38 -7.93
N THR A 71 -22.49 23.80 -8.98
CA THR A 71 -22.90 22.49 -9.50
C THR A 71 -22.23 21.36 -8.72
N GLU A 72 -22.96 20.73 -7.79
CA GLU A 72 -22.43 19.60 -7.00
C GLU A 72 -22.58 18.23 -7.67
N LYS A 73 -23.50 18.12 -8.63
CA LYS A 73 -23.83 16.87 -9.35
C LYS A 73 -23.52 17.01 -10.83
N ILE A 74 -23.21 15.89 -11.48
CA ILE A 74 -23.00 15.89 -12.93
C ILE A 74 -24.33 16.21 -13.63
N LYS A 75 -24.29 17.11 -14.60
CA LYS A 75 -25.46 17.51 -15.39
C LYS A 75 -25.81 16.38 -16.38
N GLN A 76 -27.11 16.16 -16.60
CA GLN A 76 -27.56 15.22 -17.63
C GLN A 76 -27.03 15.65 -19.00
N GLY A 77 -26.60 14.67 -19.81
CA GLY A 77 -25.95 14.93 -21.10
C GLY A 77 -24.45 15.24 -21.02
N SER A 78 -23.81 15.12 -19.85
CA SER A 78 -22.35 15.21 -19.77
C SER A 78 -21.71 14.00 -20.45
N GLU A 79 -20.67 14.22 -21.26
CA GLU A 79 -20.03 13.17 -22.05
C GLU A 79 -18.86 12.48 -21.33
N GLY A 80 -18.35 13.07 -20.24
CA GLY A 80 -17.17 12.55 -19.55
C GLY A 80 -16.81 13.29 -18.27
N VAL A 81 -15.90 12.70 -17.50
CA VAL A 81 -15.26 13.33 -16.34
C VAL A 81 -13.84 13.71 -16.72
N LEU A 82 -13.48 14.98 -16.53
CA LEU A 82 -12.12 15.47 -16.76
C LEU A 82 -11.38 15.68 -15.43
N TYR A 83 -10.29 14.94 -15.23
CA TYR A 83 -9.32 15.26 -14.19
C TYR A 83 -8.25 16.19 -14.75
N TRP A 84 -8.33 17.47 -14.37
CA TRP A 84 -7.27 18.44 -14.65
C TRP A 84 -6.12 18.27 -13.65
N MET A 85 -5.05 17.63 -14.10
CA MET A 85 -3.85 17.38 -13.32
C MET A 85 -2.89 18.56 -13.46
N SER A 86 -2.81 19.37 -12.39
CA SER A 86 -1.98 20.58 -12.35
C SER A 86 -0.73 20.42 -11.47
N ARG A 87 -0.90 20.01 -10.21
CA ARG A 87 0.21 19.89 -9.24
C ARG A 87 0.69 18.45 -9.05
N ASP A 88 -0.25 17.52 -8.96
CA ASP A 88 0.01 16.14 -8.56
C ASP A 88 0.23 15.23 -9.78
N HIS A 89 1.39 15.37 -10.45
CA HIS A 89 1.81 14.58 -11.62
C HIS A 89 2.14 13.11 -11.28
N ARG A 90 1.18 12.37 -10.74
CA ARG A 90 1.31 10.94 -10.39
C ARG A 90 -0.03 10.21 -10.48
N VAL A 91 0.04 8.92 -10.77
CA VAL A 91 -1.13 8.03 -10.83
C VAL A 91 -1.42 7.40 -9.47
N GLN A 92 -0.39 6.80 -8.86
CA GLN A 92 -0.51 6.14 -7.57
C GLN A 92 -0.70 7.16 -6.44
N ASP A 93 -1.51 6.79 -5.45
CA ASP A 93 -1.79 7.59 -4.25
C ASP A 93 -2.24 9.04 -4.54
N ASN A 94 -2.97 9.22 -5.64
CA ASN A 94 -3.54 10.50 -6.04
C ASN A 94 -5.03 10.57 -5.67
N TRP A 95 -5.36 11.25 -4.57
CA TRP A 95 -6.75 11.41 -4.10
C TRP A 95 -7.67 12.08 -5.11
N ALA A 96 -7.16 13.00 -5.93
CA ALA A 96 -7.97 13.68 -6.93
C ALA A 96 -8.31 12.73 -8.10
N LEU A 97 -7.34 11.93 -8.54
CA LEU A 97 -7.57 10.90 -9.56
C LEU A 97 -8.52 9.81 -9.05
N ILE A 98 -8.35 9.33 -7.82
CA ILE A 98 -9.26 8.36 -7.18
C ILE A 98 -10.69 8.91 -7.15
N ARG A 99 -10.86 10.17 -6.74
CA ARG A 99 -12.18 10.80 -6.69
C ARG A 99 -12.82 10.95 -8.08
N ALA A 100 -12.02 11.29 -9.09
CA ALA A 100 -12.48 11.42 -10.48
C ALA A 100 -12.90 10.06 -11.05
N GLN A 101 -12.13 9.00 -10.79
CA GLN A 101 -12.49 7.62 -11.16
C GLN A 101 -13.78 7.17 -10.47
N GLN A 102 -13.91 7.40 -9.16
CA GLN A 102 -15.15 7.10 -8.43
C GLN A 102 -16.36 7.84 -9.01
N LEU A 103 -16.17 9.07 -9.50
CA LEU A 103 -17.22 9.83 -10.15
C LEU A 103 -17.60 9.23 -11.51
N ALA A 104 -16.60 8.95 -12.34
CA ALA A 104 -16.76 8.37 -13.66
C ALA A 104 -17.46 7.01 -13.62
N VAL A 105 -17.04 6.12 -12.72
CA VAL A 105 -17.66 4.80 -12.51
C VAL A 105 -19.10 4.93 -12.01
N LYS A 106 -19.38 5.89 -11.12
CA LYS A 106 -20.72 6.09 -10.56
C LYS A 106 -21.72 6.57 -11.61
N GLU A 107 -21.30 7.49 -12.49
CA GLU A 107 -22.16 8.03 -13.55
C GLU A 107 -22.05 7.26 -14.88
N ASN A 108 -21.25 6.18 -14.92
CA ASN A 108 -20.96 5.40 -16.13
C ASN A 108 -20.44 6.25 -17.31
N LEU A 109 -19.50 7.15 -17.02
CA LEU A 109 -18.89 8.07 -17.98
C LEU A 109 -17.39 7.77 -18.16
N PRO A 110 -16.79 8.07 -19.34
CA PRO A 110 -15.35 7.97 -19.52
C PRO A 110 -14.60 8.99 -18.64
N LEU A 111 -13.42 8.59 -18.17
CA LEU A 111 -12.49 9.45 -17.44
C LEU A 111 -11.36 9.91 -18.36
N HIS A 112 -11.21 11.22 -18.49
CA HIS A 112 -10.10 11.84 -19.20
C HIS A 112 -9.16 12.52 -18.20
N VAL A 113 -7.85 12.46 -18.47
CA VAL A 113 -6.83 13.16 -17.69
C VAL A 113 -6.16 14.18 -18.59
N CYS A 114 -6.12 15.44 -18.16
CA CYS A 114 -5.49 16.52 -18.91
C CYS A 114 -4.45 17.24 -18.04
N VAL A 115 -3.29 17.51 -18.64
CA VAL A 115 -2.23 18.33 -18.05
C VAL A 115 -2.03 19.54 -18.95
N CYS A 116 -2.20 20.74 -18.41
CA CYS A 116 -1.92 21.98 -19.13
C CYS A 116 -0.53 22.48 -18.76
N LEU A 117 0.40 22.45 -19.72
CA LEU A 117 1.76 22.95 -19.53
C LEU A 117 1.77 24.47 -19.68
N VAL A 118 1.77 25.17 -18.55
CA VAL A 118 2.01 26.62 -18.52
C VAL A 118 3.47 26.85 -18.17
N VAL A 119 4.18 27.56 -19.04
CA VAL A 119 5.56 28.01 -18.79
C VAL A 119 5.52 29.46 -18.33
N PRO A 120 5.45 29.73 -17.01
CA PRO A 120 5.58 31.11 -16.55
C PRO A 120 6.97 31.63 -16.95
N LYS A 121 7.00 32.87 -17.44
CA LYS A 121 8.25 33.61 -17.63
C LYS A 121 8.80 33.93 -16.25
N SER A 122 9.64 33.05 -15.74
CA SER A 122 10.27 33.13 -14.41
C SER A 122 11.68 32.58 -14.51
N GLU A 123 12.59 33.12 -13.70
CA GLU A 123 13.97 32.63 -13.57
C GLU A 123 14.01 31.18 -13.05
N LEU A 124 12.96 30.73 -12.34
CA LEU A 124 12.82 29.35 -11.88
C LEU A 124 12.42 28.39 -13.00
N SER A 125 12.05 28.90 -14.18
CA SER A 125 11.55 28.16 -15.34
C SER A 125 12.71 27.56 -16.17
N THR A 126 13.64 26.87 -15.51
CA THR A 126 14.86 26.34 -16.15
C THR A 126 14.58 25.11 -17.02
N LEU A 127 15.39 24.90 -18.06
CA LEU A 127 15.34 23.70 -18.92
C LEU A 127 15.39 22.40 -18.10
N ARG A 128 16.17 22.38 -17.01
CA ARG A 128 16.28 21.21 -16.13
C ARG A 128 14.95 20.85 -15.48
N HIS A 129 14.21 21.84 -14.98
CA HIS A 129 12.90 21.62 -14.35
C HIS A 129 11.91 21.03 -15.35
N TYR A 130 11.82 21.59 -16.57
CA TYR A 130 10.92 21.08 -17.60
C TYR A 130 11.34 19.73 -18.15
N SER A 131 12.63 19.49 -18.36
CA SER A 131 13.14 18.19 -18.82
C SER A 131 12.78 17.09 -17.82
N PHE A 132 12.94 17.35 -16.52
CA PHE A 132 12.55 16.41 -15.47
C PHE A 132 11.03 16.19 -15.44
N MET A 133 10.25 17.27 -15.44
CA MET A 133 8.78 17.19 -15.42
C MET A 133 8.22 16.43 -16.63
N LEU A 134 8.69 16.75 -17.84
CA LEU A 134 8.22 16.11 -19.08
C LEU A 134 8.59 14.63 -19.13
N LYS A 135 9.79 14.24 -18.64
CA LYS A 135 10.16 12.83 -18.52
C LYS A 135 9.22 12.08 -17.59
N GLY A 136 8.93 12.65 -16.41
CA GLY A 136 7.95 12.06 -15.47
C GLY A 136 6.54 11.96 -16.07
N LEU A 137 6.08 12.99 -16.78
CA LEU A 137 4.78 12.98 -17.45
C LEU A 137 4.68 11.90 -18.53
N LYS A 138 5.76 11.59 -19.25
CA LYS A 138 5.78 10.45 -20.19
C LYS A 138 5.57 9.12 -19.48
N GLU A 139 6.12 8.94 -18.28
CA GLU A 139 5.91 7.73 -17.47
C GLU A 139 4.47 7.66 -16.94
N VAL A 140 3.94 8.78 -16.45
CA VAL A 140 2.53 8.89 -16.02
C VAL A 140 1.58 8.52 -17.15
N ALA A 141 1.81 9.04 -18.36
CA ALA A 141 1.00 8.72 -19.53
C ALA A 141 1.02 7.22 -19.83
N LYS A 142 2.19 6.58 -19.82
CA LYS A 142 2.31 5.12 -20.02
C LYS A 142 1.49 4.34 -18.99
N VAL A 143 1.51 4.75 -17.72
CA VAL A 143 0.76 4.05 -16.65
C VAL A 143 -0.76 4.24 -16.79
N LEU A 144 -1.23 5.35 -17.36
CA LEU A 144 -2.66 5.62 -17.56
C LEU A 144 -3.24 4.96 -18.82
N THR A 145 -2.40 4.60 -19.79
CA THR A 145 -2.83 3.98 -21.06
C THR A 145 -2.76 2.44 -21.04
N LEU A 146 -2.13 1.86 -20.01
CA LEU A 146 -2.10 0.42 -19.75
C LEU A 146 -3.34 -0.04 -18.98
#